data_AF-A0A3M2GUP5-F1
#
_entry.id   AF-A0A3M2GUP5-F1
#
_cell.length_a   1.000
_cell.length_b   1.000
_cell.length_c   1.000
_cell.angle_alpha   90.00
_cell.angle_beta   90.00
_cell.angle_gamma   90.00
#
_symmetry.space_group_name_H-M   'P 1'
#
loop_
_entity.id
_entity.type
_entity.pdbx_description
1 polymer ?
#
loop_
_entity_poly.entity_id
_entity_poly.type
_entity_poly.pdbx_seq_one_letter_code
_entity_poly.pdbx_strand_id
1 'polypeptide(L)'
;MASVTSTISNPTYSKRTRDSATASTLQTASSSATNVFHLSMDNTVNTANVHFKAYDSAAPSVGTTDPNLIVRLPASRRVELICKEGMTFSTALKFAVVTEAGTGGTTSPTTALDVSIGHS
;
A
#
# COMPACT_ATOMS: atom_id res chain seq x y z
N MET A 1 -30.41 -3.39 32.53
CA MET A 1 -30.03 -3.01 31.16
C MET A 1 -28.80 -3.83 30.81
N ALA A 2 -28.81 -4.70 29.79
CA ALA A 2 -27.58 -5.36 29.38
C ALA A 2 -27.57 -5.51 27.86
N SER A 3 -26.49 -5.00 27.28
CA SER A 3 -26.34 -4.51 25.92
C SER A 3 -26.56 -5.54 24.81
N VAL A 4 -27.04 -5.04 23.67
CA VAL A 4 -27.11 -5.74 22.37
C VAL A 4 -25.76 -5.62 21.62
N THR A 5 -25.47 -6.67 20.85
CA THR A 5 -24.36 -7.03 19.96
C THR A 5 -23.83 -5.94 19.01
N SER A 6 -22.56 -6.08 18.57
CA SER A 6 -22.13 -5.73 17.20
C SER A 6 -21.00 -6.63 16.68
N THR A 7 -21.21 -7.38 15.60
CA THR A 7 -20.13 -7.81 14.70
C THR A 7 -19.74 -6.66 13.80
N ILE A 8 -18.47 -6.29 13.78
CA ILE A 8 -17.95 -5.27 12.86
C ILE A 8 -17.30 -6.01 11.68
N SER A 9 -18.06 -6.23 10.60
CA SER A 9 -17.45 -6.27 9.26
C SER A 9 -16.84 -4.88 9.07
N ASN A 10 -15.53 -4.77 8.92
CA ASN A 10 -14.85 -3.48 8.96
C ASN A 10 -15.58 -2.43 8.08
N PRO A 11 -16.21 -1.39 8.66
CA PRO A 11 -17.11 -0.49 7.93
C PRO A 11 -16.38 0.38 6.90
N THR A 12 -15.05 0.38 6.97
CA THR A 12 -14.18 1.25 6.19
C THR A 12 -13.81 0.67 4.83
N TYR A 13 -13.78 -0.66 4.66
CA TYR A 13 -13.44 -1.31 3.38
C TYR A 13 -13.99 -2.73 3.32
N SER A 14 -14.37 -3.20 2.12
CA SER A 14 -14.96 -4.53 1.91
C SER A 14 -13.96 -5.63 1.55
N LYS A 15 -12.74 -5.26 1.14
CA LYS A 15 -11.64 -6.18 0.80
C LYS A 15 -10.33 -5.76 1.49
N ARG A 16 -9.48 -6.75 1.76
CA ARG A 16 -8.13 -6.52 2.28
C ARG A 16 -7.12 -7.35 1.54
N THR A 17 -6.13 -6.70 0.96
CA THR A 17 -4.91 -7.34 0.44
C THR A 17 -3.81 -7.22 1.48
N ARG A 18 -3.12 -8.32 1.77
CA ARG A 18 -1.89 -8.32 2.58
C ARG A 18 -0.78 -9.00 1.81
N ASP A 19 0.39 -8.39 1.84
CA ASP A 19 1.64 -8.94 1.32
C ASP A 19 2.70 -8.78 2.42
N SER A 20 3.33 -9.89 2.80
CA SER A 20 4.34 -9.93 3.87
C SER A 20 5.77 -9.95 3.34
N ALA A 21 5.94 -9.78 2.04
CA ALA A 21 7.25 -9.80 1.37
C ALA A 21 7.32 -8.74 0.26
N THR A 22 6.74 -7.56 0.49
CA THR A 22 6.76 -6.49 -0.51
C THR A 22 8.17 -5.91 -0.66
N ALA A 23 8.64 -5.88 -1.91
CA ALA A 23 9.95 -5.37 -2.32
C ALA A 23 9.80 -4.54 -3.62
N SER A 24 10.85 -4.43 -4.43
CA SER A 24 10.79 -3.63 -5.68
C SER A 24 10.05 -4.32 -6.83
N THR A 25 9.66 -5.59 -6.66
CA THR A 25 8.79 -6.28 -7.61
C THR A 25 7.35 -5.79 -7.48
N LEU A 26 6.70 -5.54 -8.61
CA LEU A 26 5.34 -5.07 -8.66
C LEU A 26 4.36 -6.12 -8.12
N GLN A 27 3.50 -5.69 -7.20
CA GLN A 27 2.44 -6.47 -6.58
C GLN A 27 1.07 -5.97 -7.02
N THR A 28 0.07 -6.85 -6.95
CA THR A 28 -1.31 -6.54 -7.33
C THR A 28 -2.22 -6.57 -6.12
N ALA A 29 -2.80 -5.42 -5.78
CA ALA A 29 -3.87 -5.36 -4.78
C ALA A 29 -5.26 -5.48 -5.42
N SER A 30 -5.44 -4.90 -6.61
CA SER A 30 -6.63 -5.07 -7.43
C SER A 30 -6.25 -5.04 -8.91
N SER A 31 -6.84 -5.93 -9.71
CA SER A 31 -6.70 -5.93 -11.18
C SER A 31 -7.77 -5.08 -11.89
N SER A 32 -8.65 -4.44 -11.13
CA SER A 32 -9.72 -3.56 -11.61
C SER A 32 -9.76 -2.26 -10.80
N ALA A 33 -10.56 -1.31 -11.27
CA ALA A 33 -10.87 -0.09 -10.54
C ALA A 33 -11.26 -0.38 -9.07
N THR A 34 -10.75 0.41 -8.14
CA THR A 34 -11.02 0.26 -6.71
C THR A 34 -10.78 1.58 -5.96
N ASN A 35 -11.29 1.66 -4.74
CA ASN A 35 -11.01 2.76 -3.82
C ASN A 35 -10.22 2.23 -2.62
N VAL A 36 -9.12 2.91 -2.28
CA VAL A 36 -8.29 2.60 -1.11
C VAL A 36 -8.74 3.44 0.07
N PHE A 37 -9.09 2.79 1.17
CA PHE A 37 -9.51 3.46 2.39
C PHE A 37 -8.51 3.34 3.52
N HIS A 38 -7.62 2.35 3.44
CA HIS A 38 -6.60 2.11 4.46
C HIS A 38 -5.32 1.55 3.83
N LEU A 39 -4.19 2.13 4.20
CA LEU A 39 -2.86 1.60 3.93
C LEU A 39 -2.13 1.46 5.25
N SER A 40 -1.57 0.27 5.52
CA SER A 40 -0.68 0.03 6.64
C SER A 40 0.60 -0.59 6.10
N MET A 41 1.74 0.01 6.42
CA MET A 41 3.06 -0.41 5.94
C MET A 41 4.03 -0.45 7.12
N ASP A 42 4.71 -1.58 7.30
CA ASP A 42 5.61 -1.80 8.42
C ASP A 42 7.08 -1.84 7.97
N ASN A 43 7.82 -0.78 8.28
CA ASN A 43 9.26 -0.66 8.03
C ASN A 43 10.08 -0.76 9.33
N THR A 44 9.54 -1.41 10.38
CA THR A 44 10.22 -1.50 11.69
C THR A 44 11.54 -2.27 11.63
N VAL A 45 11.67 -3.21 10.68
CA VAL A 45 12.84 -4.08 10.52
C VAL A 45 14.00 -3.44 9.75
N ASN A 46 13.75 -2.45 8.88
CA ASN A 46 14.81 -1.81 8.10
C ASN A 46 15.37 -0.58 8.84
N THR A 47 16.65 -0.32 8.59
CA THR A 47 17.39 0.85 9.10
C THR A 47 17.47 2.01 8.11
N ALA A 48 16.97 1.81 6.89
CA ALA A 48 16.88 2.83 5.85
C ALA A 48 15.44 3.31 5.64
N ASN A 49 15.29 4.53 5.13
CA ASN A 49 14.01 5.00 4.63
C ASN A 49 13.67 4.23 3.36
N VAL A 50 12.39 3.90 3.20
CA VAL A 50 11.87 3.28 1.99
C VAL A 50 10.61 4.01 1.56
N HIS A 51 10.16 3.75 0.34
CA HIS A 51 9.06 4.45 -0.28
C HIS A 51 8.09 3.43 -0.86
N PHE A 52 6.88 3.42 -0.34
CA PHE A 52 5.77 2.71 -0.95
C PHE A 52 5.29 3.53 -2.14
N LYS A 53 5.15 2.87 -3.29
CA LYS A 53 4.65 3.45 -4.53
C LYS A 53 3.40 2.68 -4.94
N ALA A 54 2.31 3.38 -5.20
CA ALA A 54 1.10 2.82 -5.78
C ALA A 54 0.80 3.43 -7.15
N TYR A 55 0.25 2.61 -8.03
CA TYR A 55 0.05 2.90 -9.43
C TYR A 55 -1.40 2.58 -9.80
N ASP A 56 -2.02 3.51 -10.52
CA ASP A 56 -3.32 3.37 -11.16
C ASP A 56 -3.16 2.90 -12.60
N SER A 57 -2.67 1.67 -12.77
CA SER A 57 -2.39 1.07 -14.08
C SER A 57 -2.41 -0.45 -13.99
N ALA A 58 -2.86 -1.11 -15.06
CA ALA A 58 -2.89 -2.57 -15.13
C ALA A 58 -1.48 -3.18 -15.28
N ALA A 59 -0.55 -2.45 -15.90
CA ALA A 59 0.80 -2.91 -16.19
C ALA A 59 1.86 -1.79 -16.05
N PRO A 60 1.99 -1.15 -14.87
CA PRO A 60 3.05 -0.18 -14.62
C PRO A 60 4.41 -0.88 -14.51
N SER A 61 5.46 -0.13 -14.78
CA SER A 61 6.85 -0.56 -14.61
C SER A 61 7.51 0.26 -13.50
N VAL A 62 8.03 -0.42 -12.48
CA VAL A 62 8.73 0.23 -11.37
C VAL A 62 10.01 0.89 -11.91
N GLY A 63 10.23 2.16 -11.58
CA GLY A 63 11.37 2.94 -12.04
C GLY A 63 11.14 3.73 -13.33
N THR A 64 10.01 3.53 -14.02
CA THR A 64 9.71 4.26 -15.27
C THR A 64 8.29 4.82 -15.32
N THR A 65 7.29 4.11 -14.79
CA THR A 65 5.93 4.64 -14.67
C THR A 65 5.85 5.58 -13.47
N ASP A 66 5.23 6.74 -13.66
CA ASP A 66 4.96 7.68 -12.58
C ASP A 66 3.95 7.08 -11.58
N PRO A 67 4.28 6.98 -10.29
CA PRO A 67 3.33 6.51 -9.28
C PRO A 67 2.28 7.58 -8.97
N ASN A 68 1.03 7.13 -8.78
CA ASN A 68 -0.09 8.00 -8.39
C ASN A 68 -0.03 8.38 -6.90
N LEU A 69 0.59 7.54 -6.09
CA LEU A 69 0.83 7.80 -4.67
C LEU A 69 2.22 7.33 -4.29
N ILE A 70 2.95 8.18 -3.56
CA ILE A 70 4.21 7.82 -2.90
C ILE A 70 4.05 8.11 -1.41
N VAL A 71 4.31 7.10 -0.58
CA VAL A 71 4.35 7.24 0.87
C VAL A 71 5.77 6.96 1.35
N ARG A 72 6.38 7.95 2.00
CA ARG A 72 7.65 7.76 2.68
C ARG A 72 7.43 6.94 3.95
N LEU A 73 8.21 5.89 4.10
CA LEU A 73 8.27 5.02 5.26
C LEU A 73 9.63 5.24 5.96
N PRO A 74 9.66 5.99 7.08
CA PRO A 74 10.90 6.19 7.82
C PRO A 74 11.51 4.87 8.29
N ALA A 75 12.83 4.84 8.44
CA ALA A 75 13.53 3.72 9.06
C ALA A 75 12.94 3.36 10.43
N SER A 76 12.80 2.07 10.71
CA SER A 76 12.34 1.52 11.99
C SER A 76 10.96 2.04 12.44
N ARG A 77 10.05 2.30 11.50
CA ARG A 77 8.70 2.80 11.79
C ARG A 77 7.63 2.07 10.99
N ARG A 78 6.42 2.05 11.57
CA ARG A 78 5.18 1.71 10.87
C ARG A 78 4.44 3.00 10.50
N VAL A 79 3.83 3.00 9.32
CA VAL A 79 3.01 4.12 8.83
C VAL A 79 1.63 3.58 8.47
N GLU A 80 0.60 4.30 8.91
CA GLU A 80 -0.78 4.04 8.54
C GLU A 80 -1.39 5.30 7.91
N LEU A 81 -2.08 5.12 6.80
CA LEU A 81 -2.85 6.15 6.12
C LEU A 81 -4.31 5.70 6.08
N ILE A 82 -5.20 6.52 6.63
CA ILE A 82 -6.64 6.29 6.64
C ILE A 82 -7.29 7.36 5.75
N CYS A 83 -7.93 6.92 4.67
CA CYS A 83 -8.64 7.77 3.71
C CYS A 83 -10.14 7.50 3.83
N LYS A 84 -10.85 8.32 4.62
CA LYS A 84 -12.28 8.13 4.89
C LYS A 84 -13.15 8.19 3.63
N GLU A 85 -12.81 9.06 2.69
CA GLU A 85 -13.54 9.24 1.43
C GLU A 85 -13.11 8.26 0.34
N GLY A 86 -12.03 7.51 0.58
CA GLY A 86 -11.41 6.64 -0.41
C GLY A 86 -10.49 7.39 -1.37
N MET A 87 -9.38 6.76 -1.74
CA MET A 87 -8.52 7.21 -2.82
C MET A 87 -8.79 6.33 -4.05
N THR A 88 -9.25 6.95 -5.13
CA THR A 88 -9.65 6.23 -6.35
C THR A 88 -8.44 5.81 -7.18
N PHE A 89 -8.43 4.53 -7.55
CA PHE A 89 -7.60 3.96 -8.60
C PHE A 89 -8.55 3.45 -9.69
N SER A 90 -8.62 4.18 -10.80
CA SER A 90 -9.59 4.04 -11.89
C SER A 90 -9.39 2.82 -12.79
N THR A 91 -8.17 2.27 -12.86
CA THR A 91 -7.78 1.19 -13.78
C THR A 91 -7.48 -0.08 -13.00
N ALA A 92 -6.52 -0.01 -12.07
CA ALA A 92 -6.09 -1.13 -11.23
C ALA A 92 -5.26 -0.58 -10.08
N LEU A 93 -5.07 -1.35 -9.01
CA LEU A 93 -4.18 -0.99 -7.91
C LEU A 93 -2.98 -1.95 -7.88
N LYS A 94 -1.85 -1.42 -8.32
CA LYS A 94 -0.54 -2.09 -8.24
C LYS A 94 0.37 -1.31 -7.29
N PHE A 95 1.30 -1.99 -6.66
CA PHE A 95 2.23 -1.35 -5.73
C PHE A 95 3.60 -2.01 -5.68
N ALA A 96 4.60 -1.27 -5.22
CA ALA A 96 5.94 -1.76 -4.94
C ALA A 96 6.58 -0.91 -3.84
N VAL A 97 7.67 -1.40 -3.24
CA VAL A 97 8.47 -0.65 -2.27
C VAL A 97 9.92 -0.57 -2.74
N VAL A 98 10.46 0.64 -2.75
CA VAL A 98 11.85 0.91 -3.17
C VAL A 98 12.54 1.89 -2.23
N THR A 99 13.87 1.98 -2.30
CA THR A 99 14.65 2.89 -1.44
C THR A 99 14.57 4.36 -1.86
N GLU A 100 14.19 4.64 -3.12
CA GLU A 100 14.16 6.00 -3.69
C GLU A 100 12.74 6.50 -3.97
N ALA A 101 12.51 7.78 -3.71
CA ALA A 101 11.25 8.45 -4.04
C ALA A 101 11.14 8.76 -5.54
N GLY A 102 9.97 9.25 -5.98
CA GLY A 102 9.72 9.69 -7.35
C GLY A 102 9.51 8.54 -8.35
N THR A 103 9.60 8.85 -9.64
CA THR A 103 9.44 7.89 -10.75
C THR A 103 10.59 6.90 -10.82
N GLY A 104 11.82 7.40 -10.64
CA GLY A 104 13.04 6.59 -10.63
C GLY A 104 13.15 5.66 -9.43
N GLY A 105 14.17 4.82 -9.44
CA GLY A 105 14.47 3.91 -8.34
C GLY A 105 13.78 2.55 -8.46
N THR A 106 14.61 1.52 -8.54
CA THR A 106 14.22 0.10 -8.65
C THR A 106 14.84 -0.75 -7.54
N THR A 107 15.66 -0.14 -6.68
CA THR A 107 16.38 -0.82 -5.61
C THR A 107 15.41 -1.28 -4.52
N SER A 108 15.41 -2.58 -4.27
CA SER A 108 14.64 -3.18 -3.18
C SER A 108 15.14 -2.73 -1.81
N PRO A 109 14.25 -2.67 -0.80
CA PRO A 109 14.68 -2.59 0.59
C PRO A 109 15.53 -3.80 0.98
N THR A 110 16.42 -3.64 1.96
CA THR A 110 17.28 -4.72 2.45
C THR A 110 16.46 -5.90 3.00
N THR A 111 15.35 -5.60 3.67
CA THR A 111 14.36 -6.58 4.11
C THR A 111 13.01 -6.18 3.57
N ALA A 112 12.31 -7.13 2.96
CA ALA A 112 10.96 -6.92 2.47
C ALA A 112 10.00 -6.56 3.61
N LEU A 113 8.96 -5.80 3.30
CA LEU A 113 8.06 -5.23 4.30
C LEU A 113 6.68 -5.90 4.27
N ASP A 114 5.99 -5.81 5.40
CA ASP A 114 4.55 -6.09 5.47
C ASP A 114 3.74 -4.87 5.00
N VAL A 115 2.88 -5.09 4.01
CA VAL A 115 1.94 -4.10 3.48
C VAL A 115 0.52 -4.66 3.54
N SER A 116 -0.41 -3.87 4.06
CA SER A 116 -1.83 -4.17 4.12
C SER A 116 -2.63 -3.03 3.51
N ILE A 117 -3.48 -3.36 2.54
CA ILE A 117 -4.32 -2.41 1.80
C ILE A 117 -5.77 -2.80 1.99
N GLY A 118 -6.57 -1.90 2.56
CA GLY A 118 -8.02 -2.00 2.65
C GLY A 118 -8.68 -1.25 1.50
N HIS A 119 -9.44 -1.96 0.67
CA HIS A 119 -10.06 -1.43 -0.55
C HIS A 119 -11.47 -2.00 -0.80
N SER A 120 -12.21 -1.46 -1.78
CA SER A 120 -13.57 -1.92 -2.14
C SER A 120 -13.64 -2.56 -3.52
#